data_AF-A0A8T5T5U9-F1
#
_entry.id   AF-A0A8T5T5U9-F1
#
_cell.length_a   1.000
_cell.length_b   1.000
_cell.length_c   1.000
_cell.angle_alpha   90.00
_cell.angle_beta   90.00
_cell.angle_gamma   90.00
#
_symmetry.space_group_name_H-M   'P 1'
#
loop_
_entity.id
_entity.type
_entity.pdbx_description
1 polymer ?
#
loop_
_entity_poly.entity_id
_entity_poly.type
_entity_poly.pdbx_seq_one_letter_code
_entity_poly.pdbx_strand_id
1 'polypeptide(L)'
;MALFDINSIIVLITFVIIFAVFLAFDLFQRNEKYAYLVYIVALLPVNFMWLINFDILGVYLLLFILWCASLIRDLWGVKKDKKEINDILMYLALAILVQLILTAVLPVSIPTLLTNTTPWFVFNLPDIYTEAFTPETWVNLELLLAFRLTATIMIILVIIPLILDIKDEEVPLPMFIIIIALFILPFLYLSHLWLPQATAVLTLLMSVMLFIVLLLITRSGKEELQQKK
;
A
#
# COMPACT_ATOMS: atom_id res chain seq x y z
N MET A 1 -10.30 9.61 -25.81
CA MET A 1 -9.20 8.62 -25.65
C MET A 1 -7.93 9.27 -26.14
N ALA A 2 -6.96 9.53 -25.26
CA ALA A 2 -5.62 9.89 -25.72
C ALA A 2 -5.07 8.68 -26.48
N LEU A 3 -4.92 8.80 -27.80
CA LEU A 3 -4.19 7.83 -28.59
C LEU A 3 -2.76 7.82 -28.04
N PHE A 4 -2.35 6.71 -27.43
CA PHE A 4 -0.98 6.51 -27.03
C PHE A 4 -0.10 6.60 -28.29
N ASP A 5 0.62 7.71 -28.44
CA ASP A 5 1.67 7.80 -29.45
C ASP A 5 2.73 6.72 -29.17
N ILE A 6 3.36 6.22 -30.24
CA ILE A 6 4.41 5.20 -30.19
C ILE A 6 5.51 5.62 -29.23
N ASN A 7 5.86 6.91 -29.19
CA ASN A 7 6.86 7.43 -28.25
C ASN A 7 6.45 7.21 -26.78
N SER A 8 5.20 7.51 -26.43
CA SER A 8 4.68 7.32 -25.07
C SER A 8 4.66 5.84 -24.67
N ILE A 9 4.35 4.95 -25.60
CA ILE A 9 4.40 3.49 -25.37
C ILE A 9 5.83 3.04 -25.09
N ILE A 10 6.81 3.48 -25.89
CA ILE A 10 8.22 3.14 -25.71
C ILE A 10 8.72 3.60 -24.34
N VAL A 11 8.39 4.82 -23.93
CA VAL A 11 8.76 5.36 -22.61
C VAL A 11 8.13 4.55 -21.47
N LEU A 12 6.83 4.23 -21.56
CA LEU A 12 6.14 3.42 -20.55
C LEU A 12 6.77 2.02 -20.43
N ILE A 13 7.01 1.34 -21.55
CA ILE A 13 7.67 0.03 -21.58
C ILE A 13 9.07 0.13 -20.94
N THR A 14 9.81 1.19 -21.24
CA THR A 14 11.13 1.43 -20.64
C THR A 14 11.05 1.54 -19.12
N PHE A 15 10.09 2.31 -18.57
CA PHE A 15 9.90 2.41 -17.12
C PHE A 15 9.45 1.09 -16.49
N VAL A 16 8.61 0.31 -17.16
CA VAL A 16 8.22 -1.04 -16.70
C VAL A 16 9.42 -1.99 -16.70
N ILE A 17 10.29 -1.93 -17.71
CA ILE A 17 11.52 -2.74 -17.76
C ILE A 17 12.46 -2.34 -16.62
N ILE A 18 12.66 -1.04 -16.36
CA ILE A 18 13.46 -0.57 -15.22
C ILE A 18 12.89 -1.14 -13.91
N PHE A 19 11.57 -1.04 -13.71
CA PHE A 19 10.92 -1.65 -12.55
C PHE A 19 11.17 -3.16 -12.47
N ALA A 20 11.03 -3.90 -13.58
CA ALA A 20 11.25 -5.34 -13.60
C ALA A 20 12.70 -5.74 -13.25
N VAL A 21 13.68 -4.93 -13.67
CA VAL A 21 15.09 -5.13 -13.29
C VAL A 21 15.28 -4.97 -11.78
N PHE A 22 14.68 -3.94 -11.16
CA PHE A 22 14.72 -3.75 -9.72
C PHE A 22 13.95 -4.84 -8.97
N LEU A 23 12.82 -5.30 -9.52
CA LEU A 23 12.06 -6.41 -8.97
C LEU A 23 12.90 -7.70 -8.97
N ALA A 24 13.59 -8.00 -10.07
CA ALA A 24 14.47 -9.16 -10.15
C ALA A 24 15.85 -8.95 -9.52
N PHE A 25 16.16 -7.80 -8.92
CA PHE A 25 17.51 -7.46 -8.45
C PHE A 25 18.06 -8.51 -7.45
N ASP A 26 17.22 -8.96 -6.52
CA ASP A 26 17.58 -9.99 -5.54
C ASP A 26 17.74 -11.39 -6.14
N LEU A 27 17.07 -11.70 -7.26
CA LEU A 27 17.26 -12.96 -7.98
C LEU A 27 18.68 -13.08 -8.56
N PHE A 28 19.34 -11.96 -8.82
CA PHE A 28 20.74 -11.93 -9.25
C PHE A 28 21.75 -12.15 -8.10
N GLN A 29 21.26 -12.46 -6.88
CA GLN A 29 22.08 -12.74 -5.69
C GLN A 29 23.02 -11.61 -5.28
N ARG A 30 22.78 -10.39 -5.78
CA ARG A 30 23.46 -9.17 -5.35
C ARG A 30 22.77 -8.72 -4.06
N ASN A 31 23.28 -9.17 -2.91
CA ASN A 31 22.72 -8.88 -1.57
C ASN A 31 22.94 -7.40 -1.17
N GLU A 32 22.48 -6.46 -1.98
CA GLU A 32 22.59 -5.03 -1.73
C GLU A 32 21.23 -4.47 -1.32
N LYS A 33 21.22 -3.52 -0.37
CA LYS A 33 19.98 -2.86 0.11
C LYS A 33 19.23 -2.08 -0.98
N TYR A 34 19.80 -1.95 -2.19
CA TYR A 34 19.16 -1.29 -3.33
C TYR A 34 17.93 -2.02 -3.86
N ALA A 35 17.74 -3.30 -3.52
CA ALA A 35 16.55 -4.04 -3.93
C ALA A 35 15.24 -3.43 -3.39
N TYR A 36 15.29 -2.74 -2.25
CA TYR A 36 14.14 -2.03 -1.67
C TYR A 36 13.80 -0.73 -2.40
N LEU A 37 14.68 -0.21 -3.28
CA LEU A 37 14.34 0.93 -4.13
C LEU A 37 13.23 0.61 -5.13
N VAL A 38 12.91 -0.67 -5.34
CA VAL A 38 11.81 -1.11 -6.22
C VAL A 38 10.49 -0.41 -5.92
N TYR A 39 10.21 -0.10 -4.64
CA TYR A 39 8.99 0.58 -4.22
C TYR A 39 8.89 2.00 -4.77
N ILE A 40 10.01 2.71 -4.82
CA ILE A 40 10.12 4.06 -5.39
C ILE A 40 10.14 3.98 -6.92
N VAL A 41 10.84 2.99 -7.48
CA VAL A 41 10.91 2.78 -8.94
C VAL A 41 9.54 2.47 -9.53
N ALA A 42 8.64 1.81 -8.77
CA ALA A 42 7.24 1.58 -9.16
C ALA A 42 6.48 2.88 -9.48
N LEU A 43 6.89 4.01 -8.90
CA LEU A 43 6.27 5.31 -9.13
C LEU A 43 6.54 5.84 -10.55
N LEU A 44 7.61 5.41 -11.22
CA LEU A 44 7.96 5.89 -12.56
C LEU A 44 6.91 5.54 -13.61
N PRO A 45 6.57 4.25 -13.87
CA PRO A 45 5.55 3.92 -14.86
C PRO A 45 4.17 4.45 -14.46
N VAL A 46 3.85 4.47 -13.17
CA VAL A 46 2.57 4.93 -12.62
C VAL A 46 2.36 6.42 -12.87
N ASN A 47 3.32 7.27 -12.46
CA ASN A 47 3.19 8.70 -12.65
C ASN A 47 3.32 9.09 -14.13
N PHE A 48 4.07 8.34 -14.93
CA PHE A 48 4.05 8.54 -16.39
C PHE A 48 2.66 8.29 -16.98
N MET A 49 1.97 7.21 -16.56
CA MET A 49 0.58 6.96 -16.98
C MET A 49 -0.36 8.08 -16.53
N TRP A 50 -0.16 8.63 -15.33
CA TRP A 50 -0.94 9.77 -14.89
C TRP A 50 -0.68 11.02 -15.75
N LEU A 51 0.59 11.32 -16.05
CA LEU A 51 1.00 12.48 -16.86
C LEU A 51 0.41 12.49 -18.27
N ILE A 52 0.15 11.33 -18.86
CA ILE A 52 -0.52 11.19 -20.16
C ILE A 52 -2.06 11.18 -20.05
N ASN A 53 -2.60 11.58 -18.89
CA ASN A 53 -4.02 11.63 -18.55
C ASN A 53 -4.73 10.26 -18.64
N PHE A 54 -4.06 9.20 -18.20
CA PHE A 54 -4.73 7.92 -17.97
C PHE A 54 -5.68 8.03 -16.77
N ASP A 55 -6.68 7.15 -16.74
CA ASP A 55 -7.66 7.11 -15.65
C ASP A 55 -6.99 6.93 -14.28
N ILE A 56 -7.32 7.82 -13.33
CA ILE A 56 -6.62 7.89 -12.04
C ILE A 56 -6.85 6.64 -11.19
N LEU A 57 -8.03 6.03 -11.27
CA LEU A 57 -8.30 4.76 -10.61
C LEU A 57 -7.41 3.65 -11.20
N GLY A 58 -7.25 3.63 -12.52
CA GLY A 58 -6.33 2.71 -13.20
C GLY A 58 -4.85 2.94 -12.85
N VAL A 59 -4.43 4.19 -12.70
CA VAL A 59 -3.08 4.56 -12.23
C VAL A 59 -2.83 3.99 -10.84
N TYR A 60 -3.75 4.21 -9.89
CA TYR A 60 -3.64 3.68 -8.54
C TYR A 60 -3.73 2.16 -8.48
N LEU A 61 -4.57 1.54 -9.31
CA LEU A 61 -4.61 0.08 -9.44
C LEU A 61 -3.25 -0.46 -9.87
N LEU A 62 -2.63 0.11 -10.91
CA LEU A 62 -1.31 -0.33 -11.35
C LEU A 62 -0.28 -0.16 -10.22
N LEU A 63 -0.28 0.99 -9.53
CA LEU A 63 0.63 1.22 -8.41
C LEU A 63 0.53 0.12 -7.34
N PHE A 64 -0.69 -0.20 -6.94
CA PHE A 64 -0.95 -1.23 -5.95
C PHE A 64 -0.53 -2.62 -6.45
N ILE A 65 -0.72 -2.94 -7.73
CA ILE A 65 -0.23 -4.20 -8.33
C ILE A 65 1.30 -4.27 -8.25
N LEU A 66 2.01 -3.20 -8.62
CA LEU A 66 3.48 -3.15 -8.59
C LEU A 66 4.02 -3.27 -7.16
N TRP A 67 3.39 -2.60 -6.19
CA TRP A 67 3.74 -2.73 -4.78
C TRP A 67 3.41 -4.11 -4.21
N CYS A 68 2.28 -4.72 -4.56
CA CYS A 68 1.98 -6.10 -4.22
C CYS A 68 3.04 -7.06 -4.77
N ALA A 69 3.45 -6.91 -6.03
CA ALA A 69 4.50 -7.74 -6.61
C ALA A 69 5.84 -7.58 -5.86
N SER A 70 6.17 -6.35 -5.47
CA SER A 70 7.37 -6.03 -4.67
C SER A 70 7.31 -6.67 -3.28
N LEU A 71 6.17 -6.54 -2.58
CA LEU A 71 5.94 -7.18 -1.28
C LEU A 71 5.97 -8.71 -1.36
N ILE A 72 5.35 -9.32 -2.37
CA ILE A 72 5.37 -10.78 -2.56
C ILE A 72 6.80 -11.27 -2.73
N ARG A 73 7.61 -10.58 -3.55
CA ARG A 73 9.03 -10.88 -3.71
C ARG A 73 9.77 -10.78 -2.37
N ASP A 74 9.58 -9.68 -1.66
CA ASP A 74 10.31 -9.43 -0.43
C ASP A 74 9.90 -10.38 0.70
N LEU A 75 8.64 -10.80 0.76
CA LEU A 75 8.14 -11.71 1.80
C LEU A 75 8.39 -13.18 1.49
N TRP A 76 8.25 -13.61 0.24
CA TRP A 76 8.37 -15.03 -0.14
C TRP A 76 9.48 -15.35 -1.14
N GLY A 77 9.86 -14.43 -2.02
CA GLY A 77 10.84 -14.65 -3.09
C GLY A 77 12.31 -14.71 -2.64
N VAL A 78 12.67 -14.03 -1.55
CA VAL A 78 14.06 -13.98 -1.04
C VAL A 78 14.27 -14.95 0.13
N LYS A 79 15.50 -15.47 0.34
CA LYS A 79 15.83 -16.36 1.48
C LYS A 79 15.57 -15.67 2.82
N LYS A 80 14.96 -16.40 3.77
CA LYS A 80 14.48 -15.88 5.07
C LYS A 80 15.55 -15.23 5.94
N ASP A 81 16.80 -15.69 5.85
CA ASP A 81 17.86 -15.32 6.80
C ASP A 81 18.43 -13.90 6.60
N LYS A 82 17.91 -13.11 5.65
CA LYS A 82 18.42 -11.77 5.31
C LYS A 82 17.36 -10.66 5.28
N LYS A 83 16.14 -10.95 5.76
CA LYS A 83 15.03 -10.01 5.61
C LYS A 83 14.89 -9.11 6.82
N GLU A 84 15.11 -7.81 6.61
CA GLU A 84 14.76 -6.78 7.59
C GLU A 84 13.35 -6.28 7.26
N ILE A 85 12.32 -6.80 7.97
CA ILE A 85 10.91 -6.39 7.77
C ILE A 85 10.77 -4.87 7.92
N ASN A 86 11.50 -4.29 8.88
CA ASN A 86 11.55 -2.85 9.09
C ASN A 86 12.03 -2.08 7.85
N ASP A 87 13.05 -2.58 7.13
CA ASP A 87 13.54 -1.94 5.90
C ASP A 87 12.47 -1.99 4.80
N ILE A 88 11.81 -3.13 4.60
CA ILE A 88 10.72 -3.27 3.61
C ILE A 88 9.63 -2.22 3.87
N LEU A 89 9.17 -2.12 5.11
CA LEU A 89 8.12 -1.18 5.50
C LEU A 89 8.57 0.27 5.41
N MET A 90 9.82 0.57 5.77
CA MET A 90 10.39 1.90 5.65
C MET A 90 10.40 2.36 4.18
N TYR A 91 10.85 1.52 3.25
CA TYR A 91 10.87 1.87 1.82
C TYR A 91 9.48 1.95 1.21
N LEU A 92 8.54 1.11 1.63
CA LEU A 92 7.13 1.23 1.23
C LEU A 92 6.51 2.54 1.75
N ALA A 93 6.71 2.88 3.02
CA ALA A 93 6.23 4.12 3.62
C ALA A 93 6.84 5.35 2.93
N LEU A 94 8.13 5.29 2.59
CA LEU A 94 8.81 6.31 1.81
C LEU A 94 8.20 6.45 0.41
N ALA A 95 7.93 5.35 -0.29
CA ALA A 95 7.29 5.38 -1.60
C ALA A 95 5.86 5.96 -1.54
N ILE A 96 5.09 5.63 -0.50
CA ILE A 96 3.76 6.23 -0.25
C ILE A 96 3.89 7.74 -0.02
N LEU A 97 4.86 8.17 0.79
CA LEU A 97 5.10 9.60 1.05
C LEU A 97 5.48 10.34 -0.24
N VAL A 98 6.38 9.78 -1.04
CA VAL A 98 6.76 10.37 -2.34
C VAL A 98 5.54 10.47 -3.25
N GLN A 99 4.70 9.43 -3.34
CA GLN A 99 3.49 9.47 -4.15
C GLN A 99 2.51 10.55 -3.67
N LEU A 100 2.30 10.71 -2.36
CA LEU A 100 1.46 11.78 -1.80
C LEU A 100 2.01 13.16 -2.14
N ILE A 101 3.33 13.37 -2.05
CA ILE A 101 3.95 14.64 -2.46
C ILE A 101 3.70 14.89 -3.95
N LEU A 102 3.86 13.88 -4.81
CA LEU A 102 3.58 14.00 -6.24
C LEU A 102 2.12 14.36 -6.51
N THR A 103 1.16 13.80 -5.75
CA THR A 103 -0.25 14.14 -5.95
C THR A 103 -0.63 15.54 -5.49
N ALA A 104 0.14 16.14 -4.59
CA ALA A 104 0.00 17.55 -4.23
C ALA A 104 0.68 18.48 -5.26
N VAL A 105 1.88 18.12 -5.75
CA VAL A 105 2.72 19.03 -6.54
C VAL A 105 2.43 18.99 -8.04
N LEU A 106 2.27 17.80 -8.63
CA LEU A 106 2.12 17.67 -10.10
C LEU A 106 0.89 18.43 -10.63
N PRO A 107 -0.30 18.36 -9.99
CA PRO A 107 -1.47 19.06 -10.50
C PRO A 107 -1.36 20.60 -10.49
N VAL A 108 -0.46 21.17 -9.68
CA VAL A 108 -0.18 22.61 -9.67
C VAL A 108 0.42 23.07 -11.00
N SER A 109 1.28 22.24 -11.59
CA SER A 109 1.91 22.55 -12.88
C SER A 109 1.08 22.03 -14.07
N ILE A 110 0.29 20.98 -13.86
CA ILE A 110 -0.49 20.32 -14.90
C ILE A 110 -1.94 20.13 -14.40
N PRO A 111 -2.81 21.14 -14.55
CA PRO A 111 -4.17 21.11 -13.99
C PRO A 111 -5.06 19.99 -14.51
N THR A 112 -4.78 19.42 -15.69
CA THR A 112 -5.56 18.30 -16.25
C THR A 112 -5.51 17.05 -15.37
N LEU A 113 -4.47 16.92 -14.53
CA LEU A 113 -4.32 15.83 -13.58
C LEU A 113 -5.35 15.85 -12.43
N LEU A 114 -6.07 16.97 -12.25
CA LEU A 114 -7.16 17.07 -11.26
C LEU A 114 -8.43 16.34 -11.69
N THR A 115 -8.51 15.89 -12.94
CA THR A 115 -9.67 15.15 -13.46
C THR A 115 -9.94 13.92 -12.60
N ASN A 116 -11.18 13.76 -12.13
CA ASN A 116 -11.63 12.63 -11.31
C ASN A 116 -10.87 12.48 -9.97
N THR A 117 -10.33 13.59 -9.45
CA THR A 117 -9.68 13.62 -8.14
C THR A 117 -10.44 14.51 -7.17
N THR A 118 -10.38 14.14 -5.89
CA THR A 118 -10.94 14.90 -4.77
C THR A 118 -9.82 15.33 -3.83
N PRO A 119 -9.81 16.58 -3.35
CA PRO A 119 -8.79 17.06 -2.43
C PRO A 119 -9.01 16.48 -1.03
N TRP A 120 -8.01 15.77 -0.53
CA TRP A 120 -7.89 15.42 0.87
C TRP A 120 -6.78 16.25 1.51
N PHE A 121 -7.18 17.34 2.17
CA PHE A 121 -6.31 18.40 2.66
C PHE A 121 -5.52 19.06 1.52
N VAL A 122 -4.26 18.69 1.30
CA VAL A 122 -3.42 19.19 0.18
C VAL A 122 -3.13 18.13 -0.89
N PHE A 123 -3.58 16.88 -0.67
CA PHE A 123 -3.31 15.75 -1.55
C PHE A 123 -4.51 15.48 -2.45
N ASN A 124 -4.29 15.31 -3.75
CA ASN A 124 -5.35 14.96 -4.69
C ASN A 124 -5.42 13.43 -4.83
N LEU A 125 -6.53 12.83 -4.42
CA LEU A 125 -6.74 11.37 -4.44
C LEU A 125 -7.90 11.00 -5.38
N PRO A 126 -8.00 9.74 -5.85
CA PRO A 126 -9.11 9.31 -6.71
C PRO A 126 -10.48 9.57 -6.08
N ASP A 127 -11.39 10.20 -6.82
CA ASP A 127 -12.75 10.52 -6.36
C ASP A 127 -13.73 9.37 -6.64
N ILE A 128 -13.69 8.33 -5.79
CA ILE A 128 -14.36 7.06 -6.09
C ILE A 128 -15.87 7.11 -5.80
N TYR A 129 -16.29 7.88 -4.79
CA TYR A 129 -17.65 7.86 -4.26
C TYR A 129 -18.22 9.26 -4.17
N THR A 130 -19.50 9.36 -4.52
CA THR A 130 -20.31 10.55 -4.29
C THR A 130 -20.50 10.80 -2.79
N GLU A 131 -21.01 11.98 -2.44
CA GLU A 131 -21.44 12.31 -1.07
C GLU A 131 -22.51 11.34 -0.53
N ALA A 132 -23.27 10.69 -1.42
CA ALA A 132 -24.27 9.68 -1.07
C ALA A 132 -23.68 8.25 -0.99
N PHE A 133 -22.35 8.11 -1.02
CA PHE A 133 -21.63 6.83 -0.91
C PHE A 133 -21.87 5.85 -2.06
N THR A 134 -22.32 6.35 -3.22
CA THR A 134 -22.44 5.55 -4.45
C THR A 134 -21.21 5.76 -5.32
N PRO A 135 -20.75 4.76 -6.09
CA PRO A 135 -19.66 4.95 -7.04
C PRO A 135 -19.96 6.11 -8.02
N GLU A 136 -18.95 6.92 -8.31
CA GLU A 136 -19.05 8.01 -9.27
C GLU A 136 -19.31 7.51 -10.69
N THR A 137 -19.95 8.34 -11.54
CA THR A 137 -20.38 7.92 -12.89
C THR A 137 -19.24 7.57 -13.85
N TRP A 138 -18.05 8.14 -13.62
CA TRP A 138 -16.85 7.88 -14.40
C TRP A 138 -16.17 6.57 -13.99
N VAL A 139 -16.51 6.02 -12.82
CA VAL A 139 -15.86 4.84 -12.25
C VAL A 139 -16.35 3.57 -12.94
N ASN A 140 -15.41 2.85 -13.55
CA ASN A 140 -15.68 1.50 -14.03
C ASN A 140 -15.76 0.53 -12.82
N LEU A 141 -16.90 -0.16 -12.68
CA LEU A 141 -17.16 -1.04 -11.52
C LEU A 141 -16.23 -2.27 -11.48
N GLU A 142 -15.81 -2.80 -12.63
CA GLU A 142 -14.86 -3.91 -12.70
C GLU A 142 -13.47 -3.45 -12.24
N LEU A 143 -13.07 -2.25 -12.66
CA LEU A 143 -11.82 -1.63 -12.24
C LEU A 143 -11.83 -1.32 -10.74
N LEU A 144 -12.95 -0.81 -10.20
CA LEU A 144 -13.14 -0.57 -8.78
C LEU A 144 -13.06 -1.87 -7.97
N LEU A 145 -13.66 -2.96 -8.46
CA LEU A 145 -13.56 -4.26 -7.79
C LEU A 145 -12.12 -4.77 -7.79
N ALA A 146 -11.41 -4.68 -8.92
CA ALA A 146 -10.00 -5.04 -9.00
C ALA A 146 -9.18 -4.21 -7.99
N PHE A 147 -9.43 -2.90 -7.93
CA PHE A 147 -8.76 -2.00 -6.99
C PHE A 147 -9.04 -2.38 -5.53
N ARG A 148 -10.30 -2.66 -5.17
CA ARG A 148 -10.70 -3.16 -3.84
C ARG A 148 -9.95 -4.42 -3.44
N LEU A 149 -9.88 -5.39 -4.34
CA LEU A 149 -9.18 -6.65 -4.10
C LEU A 149 -7.68 -6.43 -3.96
N THR A 150 -7.05 -5.67 -4.86
CA THR A 150 -5.61 -5.41 -4.79
C THR A 150 -5.23 -4.61 -3.55
N ALA A 151 -6.01 -3.59 -3.16
CA ALA A 151 -5.80 -2.86 -1.92
C ALA A 151 -5.91 -3.75 -0.67
N THR A 152 -6.88 -4.67 -0.66
CA THR A 152 -7.04 -5.65 0.41
C THR A 152 -5.81 -6.56 0.49
N ILE A 153 -5.33 -7.07 -0.64
CA ILE A 153 -4.11 -7.90 -0.71
C ILE A 153 -2.91 -7.11 -0.20
N MET A 154 -2.71 -5.88 -0.65
CA MET A 154 -1.58 -5.05 -0.22
C MET A 154 -1.57 -4.85 1.30
N ILE A 155 -2.73 -4.52 1.88
CA ILE A 155 -2.86 -4.35 3.33
C ILE A 155 -2.52 -5.66 4.06
N ILE A 156 -3.03 -6.80 3.58
CA ILE A 156 -2.70 -8.11 4.17
C ILE A 156 -1.19 -8.37 4.08
N LEU A 157 -0.56 -8.07 2.95
CA LEU A 157 0.89 -8.23 2.76
C LEU A 157 1.72 -7.31 3.66
N VAL A 158 1.20 -6.16 4.08
CA VAL A 158 1.86 -5.27 5.05
C VAL A 158 1.63 -5.73 6.48
N ILE A 159 0.40 -6.15 6.82
CA ILE A 159 0.02 -6.52 8.18
C ILE A 159 0.64 -7.85 8.62
N ILE A 160 0.60 -8.89 7.77
CA ILE A 160 1.13 -10.22 8.10
C ILE A 160 2.59 -10.17 8.61
N PRO A 161 3.56 -9.57 7.89
CA PRO A 161 4.94 -9.54 8.34
C PRO A 161 5.10 -8.77 9.65
N LEU A 162 4.36 -7.66 9.84
CA LEU A 162 4.37 -6.93 11.11
C LEU A 162 3.89 -7.78 12.28
N ILE A 163 2.80 -8.54 12.11
CA ILE A 163 2.30 -9.45 13.14
C ILE A 163 3.31 -10.57 13.44
N LEU A 164 4.01 -11.08 12.41
CA LEU A 164 5.03 -12.10 12.58
C LEU A 164 6.30 -11.58 13.28
N ASP A 165 6.61 -10.30 13.11
CA ASP A 165 7.76 -9.64 13.78
C ASP A 165 7.50 -9.46 15.27
N ILE A 166 6.26 -9.10 15.65
CA ILE A 166 5.83 -8.90 17.05
C ILE A 166 5.54 -10.24 17.76
N LYS A 167 5.48 -11.34 17.01
CA LYS A 167 5.10 -12.64 17.54
C LYS A 167 6.12 -13.12 18.59
N ASP A 168 5.60 -13.59 19.73
CA ASP A 168 6.39 -14.03 20.88
C ASP A 168 7.23 -12.93 21.57
N GLU A 169 7.08 -11.66 21.19
CA GLU A 169 7.73 -10.54 21.89
C GLU A 169 6.96 -10.12 23.16
N GLU A 170 7.70 -9.72 24.19
CA GLU A 170 7.14 -9.10 25.39
C GLU A 170 6.79 -7.64 25.11
N VAL A 171 5.58 -7.40 24.61
CA VAL A 171 5.12 -6.04 24.31
C VAL A 171 4.43 -5.45 25.55
N PRO A 172 4.94 -4.34 26.13
CA PRO A 172 4.25 -3.67 27.22
C PRO A 172 2.94 -3.07 26.71
N LEU A 173 1.90 -3.06 27.55
CA LEU A 173 0.54 -2.63 27.16
C LEU A 173 0.48 -1.27 26.44
N PRO A 174 1.27 -0.24 26.81
CA PRO A 174 1.31 1.02 26.06
C PRO A 174 1.78 0.87 24.59
N MET A 175 2.81 0.04 24.34
CA MET A 175 3.27 -0.25 22.97
C MET A 175 2.20 -0.95 22.15
N PHE A 176 1.44 -1.86 22.78
CA PHE A 176 0.34 -2.56 22.14
C PHE A 176 -0.74 -1.60 21.62
N ILE A 177 -1.07 -0.56 22.40
CA ILE A 177 -2.02 0.50 21.99
C ILE A 177 -1.48 1.28 20.79
N ILE A 178 -0.18 1.62 20.78
CA ILE A 178 0.46 2.35 19.67
C ILE A 178 0.40 1.52 18.39
N ILE A 179 0.73 0.23 18.47
CA ILE A 179 0.68 -0.70 17.34
C ILE A 179 -0.74 -0.75 16.77
N ILE A 180 -1.75 -0.91 17.61
CA ILE A 180 -3.16 -0.91 17.18
C ILE A 180 -3.52 0.41 16.49
N ALA A 181 -3.15 1.55 17.09
CA ALA A 181 -3.43 2.85 16.51
C ALA A 181 -2.80 3.02 15.11
N LEU A 182 -1.60 2.48 14.91
CA LEU A 182 -0.94 2.46 13.60
C LEU A 182 -1.73 1.63 12.57
N PHE A 183 -2.31 0.50 12.98
CA PHE A 183 -3.13 -0.35 12.11
C PHE A 183 -4.55 0.17 11.86
N ILE A 184 -5.05 1.15 12.61
CA ILE A 184 -6.35 1.78 12.33
C ILE A 184 -6.34 2.43 10.96
N LEU A 185 -5.24 3.08 10.56
CA LEU A 185 -5.15 3.79 9.27
C LEU A 185 -5.40 2.90 8.05
N PRO A 186 -4.70 1.76 7.85
CA PRO A 186 -4.98 0.87 6.73
C PRO A 186 -6.39 0.27 6.78
N PHE A 187 -6.93 -0.03 7.97
CA PHE A 187 -8.30 -0.52 8.09
C PHE A 187 -9.35 0.55 7.80
N LEU A 188 -9.09 1.80 8.15
CA LEU A 188 -9.94 2.93 7.81
C LEU A 188 -10.01 3.08 6.29
N TYR A 189 -8.86 3.03 5.62
CA TYR A 189 -8.79 3.09 4.17
C TYR A 189 -9.57 1.93 3.52
N LEU A 190 -9.37 0.69 3.98
CA LEU A 190 -10.06 -0.48 3.44
C LEU A 190 -11.57 -0.43 3.71
N SER A 191 -11.97 0.05 4.88
CA SER A 191 -13.38 0.19 5.26
C SER A 191 -14.08 1.22 4.37
N HIS A 192 -13.43 2.37 4.13
CA HIS A 192 -13.92 3.38 3.21
C HIS A 192 -14.02 2.83 1.78
N LEU A 193 -13.04 2.03 1.36
CA LEU A 193 -12.99 1.47 0.02
C LEU A 193 -14.07 0.40 -0.23
N TRP A 194 -14.46 -0.39 0.76
CA TRP A 194 -15.47 -1.44 0.60
C TRP A 194 -16.89 -0.99 0.92
N LEU A 195 -17.06 -0.25 2.03
CA LEU A 195 -18.37 0.14 2.54
C LEU A 195 -18.29 1.55 3.14
N PRO A 196 -18.23 2.60 2.30
CA PRO A 196 -17.97 3.96 2.75
C PRO A 196 -19.01 4.47 3.77
N GLN A 197 -20.29 4.09 3.64
CA GLN A 197 -21.34 4.46 4.60
C GLN A 197 -21.14 3.90 6.02
N ALA A 198 -20.37 2.83 6.18
CA ALA A 198 -20.12 2.15 7.44
C ALA A 198 -18.65 2.20 7.85
N THR A 199 -17.88 3.14 7.29
CA THR A 199 -16.42 3.25 7.48
C THR A 199 -16.03 3.12 8.95
N ALA A 200 -16.66 3.89 9.84
CA ALA A 200 -16.34 3.90 11.26
C ALA A 200 -16.61 2.54 11.95
N VAL A 201 -17.77 1.94 11.69
CA VAL A 201 -18.19 0.68 12.32
C VAL A 201 -17.36 -0.49 11.80
N LEU A 202 -17.08 -0.52 10.50
CA LEU A 202 -16.25 -1.55 9.89
C LEU A 202 -14.78 -1.44 10.35
N THR A 203 -14.25 -0.22 10.48
CA THR A 203 -12.91 0.01 11.04
C THR A 203 -12.82 -0.48 12.48
N LEU A 204 -13.84 -0.21 13.30
CA LEU A 204 -13.92 -0.71 14.67
C LEU A 204 -13.90 -2.25 14.70
N LEU A 205 -14.73 -2.91 13.87
CA LEU A 205 -14.76 -4.36 13.77
C LEU A 205 -13.39 -4.93 13.40
N MET A 206 -12.73 -4.39 12.36
CA MET A 206 -11.41 -4.83 11.92
C MET A 206 -10.34 -4.60 13.01
N SER A 207 -10.41 -3.48 13.73
CA SER A 207 -9.49 -3.18 14.84
C SER A 207 -9.67 -4.13 16.01
N VAL A 208 -10.91 -4.49 16.35
CA VAL A 208 -11.21 -5.50 17.39
C VAL A 208 -10.74 -6.88 16.96
N MET A 209 -10.93 -7.28 15.70
CA MET A 209 -10.40 -8.55 15.20
C MET A 209 -8.88 -8.59 15.27
N LEU A 210 -8.20 -7.51 14.87
CA LEU A 210 -6.74 -7.41 15.01
C LEU A 210 -6.31 -7.49 16.49
N PHE A 211 -7.01 -6.79 17.39
CA PHE A 211 -6.75 -6.86 18.82
C PHE A 211 -6.82 -8.30 19.35
N ILE A 212 -7.86 -9.06 18.97
CA ILE A 212 -8.00 -10.47 19.33
C ILE A 212 -6.84 -11.30 18.76
N VAL A 213 -6.49 -11.11 17.49
CA VAL A 213 -5.36 -11.81 16.84
C VAL A 213 -4.05 -11.53 17.57
N LEU A 214 -3.77 -10.26 17.90
CA LEU A 214 -2.56 -9.89 18.62
C LEU A 214 -2.54 -10.52 20.01
N LEU A 215 -3.66 -10.51 20.76
CA LEU A 215 -3.74 -11.18 22.07
C LEU A 215 -3.45 -12.69 22.02
N LEU A 216 -3.83 -13.36 20.92
CA LEU A 216 -3.54 -14.79 20.74
C LEU A 216 -2.07 -15.07 20.42
N ILE A 217 -1.35 -14.10 19.87
CA ILE A 217 0.02 -14.26 19.33
C ILE A 217 1.08 -13.70 20.29
N THR A 218 0.76 -12.66 21.08
CA THR A 218 1.67 -12.09 22.09
C THR A 218 1.54 -12.80 23.42
N ARG A 219 2.66 -13.11 24.08
CA ARG A 219 2.66 -13.69 25.43
C ARG A 219 2.41 -12.63 26.48
N SER A 220 1.51 -12.91 27.42
CA SER A 220 1.35 -12.09 28.62
C SER A 220 2.54 -12.36 29.55
N GLY A 221 3.38 -11.36 29.81
CA GLY A 221 4.56 -11.44 30.71
C GLY A 221 4.27 -11.87 32.16
N LYS A 222 3.05 -12.31 32.49
CA LYS A 222 2.69 -12.94 33.77
C LYS A 222 2.89 -14.46 33.80
N GLU A 223 3.15 -15.12 32.68
CA GLU A 223 3.34 -16.58 32.65
C GLU A 223 4.71 -17.01 33.23
N GLU A 224 5.75 -16.17 33.15
CA GLU A 224 7.05 -16.47 33.77
C GLU A 224 7.01 -16.53 35.31
N LEU A 225 6.14 -15.73 35.94
CA LEU A 225 6.06 -15.67 37.42
C LEU A 225 5.40 -16.91 38.04
N GLN A 226 4.70 -17.72 37.24
CA GLN A 226 4.14 -19.00 37.70
C GLN A 226 5.01 -20.21 37.33
N GLN A 227 5.93 -20.10 36.37
CA GLN A 227 6.87 -21.18 36.05
C GLN A 227 8.16 -21.13 36.90
N LYS A 228 8.42 -20.02 37.59
CA LYS A 228 9.56 -19.86 38.53
C LYS A 228 9.15 -19.99 40.02
N LYS A 229 7.95 -20.49 40.33
CA LYS A 229 7.50 -20.86 41.69
C LYS A 229 7.21 -22.35 41.75
#